data_AF-A0A9D7WR05-F1
#
_entry.id   AF-A0A9D7WR05-F1
#
_cell.length_a   1.000
_cell.length_b   1.000
_cell.length_c   1.000
_cell.angle_alpha   90.00
_cell.angle_beta   90.00
_cell.angle_gamma   90.00
#
_symmetry.space_group_name_H-M   'P 1'
#
loop_
_entity.id
_entity.type
_entity.pdbx_description
1 polymer ?
#
loop_
_entity_poly.entity_id
_entity_poly.type
_entity_poly.pdbx_seq_one_letter_code
_entity_poly.pdbx_strand_id
1 'polypeptide(L)'
;MKNETTDGSQDDNWQEVCENLRSEIGEAAYQSWVKPMTVRDVSNGSARVSVPTRFMRDWVVAHYVDRLGVLWNAVDSSIETVEISIQPERSLKSSNEEGEKNAAATAAQAATAAAVGMAKGDGRRSSDNGPTSISAPLDSRFSFDNFVVGKPNEFAYAAARRVAEAPSVPFNPLFLYGGVGLGKTHLMHAIALHISQQDPKRTVIYLSAEKFMYKFIRALKEQNTVDFKEMFRNVDVLMIDDVQFIGGKGATQEEFFHTFNALVDQGHQIVISADKSPSDLEGMEERLQSRLNCGLVADIHATTYELRLGILESKAEQLKVDVPQKMMEFLAHKITSNVRELEGALNRVVAHAQLVGREITLETTQEVLHDLLRANDRRVTIEEIQKRVASHFNIRISDMHSARRARSVARPRQVAMYLAKQLTSR
;
A
#
# COMPACT_ATOMS: atom_id res chain seq x y z
N MET A 1 -40.43 32.44 26.61
CA MET A 1 -40.78 31.27 25.80
C MET A 1 -40.18 31.43 24.42
N LYS A 2 -39.11 30.70 24.11
CA LYS A 2 -38.77 30.30 22.73
C LYS A 2 -37.67 29.24 22.74
N ASN A 3 -38.11 28.05 22.35
CA ASN A 3 -37.44 26.97 21.63
C ASN A 3 -36.29 26.24 22.33
N GLU A 4 -36.66 25.27 23.16
CA GLU A 4 -35.76 24.30 23.82
C GLU A 4 -35.99 22.85 23.30
N THR A 5 -36.53 22.66 22.09
CA THR A 5 -37.02 21.34 21.65
C THR A 5 -36.55 20.83 20.28
N THR A 6 -35.54 21.42 19.63
CA THR A 6 -35.09 20.99 18.29
C THR A 6 -33.70 20.34 18.20
N ASP A 7 -32.86 20.42 19.25
CA ASP A 7 -31.45 19.99 19.16
C ASP A 7 -31.28 18.46 19.16
N GLY A 8 -32.15 17.72 19.86
CA GLY A 8 -32.00 16.26 20.01
C GLY A 8 -32.22 15.44 18.75
N SER A 9 -33.06 15.91 17.82
CA SER A 9 -33.36 15.18 16.57
C SER A 9 -32.23 15.30 15.53
N GLN A 10 -31.49 16.41 15.54
CA GLN A 10 -30.43 16.66 14.56
C GLN A 10 -29.14 15.89 14.88
N ASP A 11 -28.81 15.77 16.17
CA ASP A 11 -27.67 14.99 16.63
C ASP A 11 -27.87 13.48 16.42
N ASP A 12 -29.10 12.97 16.61
CA ASP A 12 -29.43 11.57 16.35
C ASP A 12 -29.34 11.22 14.86
N ASN A 13 -29.89 12.08 13.98
CA ASN A 13 -29.78 11.90 12.52
C ASN A 13 -28.32 11.96 12.04
N TRP A 14 -27.51 12.85 12.61
CA TRP A 14 -26.09 12.93 12.27
C TRP A 14 -25.28 11.71 12.71
N GLN A 15 -25.58 11.16 13.89
CA GLN A 15 -24.96 9.92 14.36
C GLN A 15 -25.28 8.75 13.42
N GLU A 16 -26.54 8.63 12.98
CA GLU A 16 -26.95 7.58 12.04
C GLU A 16 -26.25 7.72 10.67
N VAL A 17 -26.14 8.94 10.14
CA VAL A 17 -25.37 9.21 8.90
C VAL A 17 -23.90 8.84 9.07
N CYS A 18 -23.31 9.17 10.22
CA CYS A 18 -21.93 8.84 10.56
C CYS A 18 -21.69 7.32 10.67
N GLU A 19 -22.60 6.57 11.28
CA GLU A 19 -22.50 5.11 11.41
C GLU A 19 -22.69 4.40 10.07
N ASN A 20 -23.63 4.86 9.25
CA ASN A 20 -23.82 4.34 7.91
C ASN A 20 -22.56 4.57 7.06
N LEU A 21 -21.99 5.78 7.10
CA LEU A 21 -20.74 6.06 6.40
C LEU A 21 -19.58 5.21 6.95
N ARG A 22 -19.48 5.04 8.27
CA ARG A 22 -18.48 4.19 8.94
C ARG A 22 -18.52 2.74 8.46
N SER A 23 -19.72 2.19 8.23
CA SER A 23 -19.88 0.83 7.72
C SER A 23 -19.32 0.65 6.30
N GLU A 24 -19.29 1.73 5.50
CA GLU A 24 -18.82 1.71 4.11
C GLU A 24 -17.31 1.98 3.98
N ILE A 25 -16.79 2.95 4.73
CA ILE A 25 -15.39 3.39 4.62
C ILE A 25 -14.46 2.68 5.61
N GLY A 26 -15.02 1.96 6.58
CA GLY A 26 -14.29 1.25 7.63
C GLY A 26 -13.81 2.14 8.78
N GLU A 27 -13.43 1.49 9.88
CA GLU A 27 -13.13 2.13 11.17
C GLU A 27 -12.01 3.18 11.08
N ALA A 28 -10.93 2.87 10.36
CA ALA A 28 -9.75 3.72 10.28
C ALA A 28 -10.04 5.04 9.54
N ALA A 29 -10.83 4.99 8.46
CA ALA A 29 -11.23 6.17 7.71
C ALA A 29 -12.25 7.02 8.50
N TYR A 30 -13.18 6.36 9.21
CA TYR A 30 -14.13 7.04 10.08
C TYR A 30 -13.45 7.85 11.19
N GLN A 31 -12.52 7.24 11.93
CA GLN A 31 -11.78 7.92 13.02
C GLN A 31 -11.00 9.14 12.51
N SER A 32 -10.50 9.07 11.27
CA SER A 32 -9.61 10.08 10.70
C SER A 32 -10.35 11.26 10.06
N TRP A 33 -11.50 11.01 9.43
CA TRP A 33 -12.14 11.99 8.54
C TRP A 33 -13.56 12.36 8.93
N VAL A 34 -14.30 11.45 9.55
CA VAL A 34 -15.73 11.63 9.85
C VAL A 34 -15.93 12.02 11.32
N LYS A 35 -15.25 11.34 12.25
CA LYS A 35 -15.33 11.65 13.69
C LYS A 35 -15.00 13.11 14.06
N PRO A 36 -14.04 13.79 13.43
CA PRO A 36 -13.72 15.19 13.74
C PRO A 36 -14.72 16.21 13.16
N MET A 37 -15.71 15.75 12.39
CA MET A 37 -16.74 16.60 11.81
C MET A 37 -17.80 16.95 12.86
N THR A 38 -18.28 18.19 12.85
CA THR A 38 -19.33 18.64 13.76
C THR A 38 -20.37 19.44 13.00
N VAL A 39 -21.64 19.01 13.08
CA VAL A 39 -22.78 19.74 12.50
C VAL A 39 -22.90 21.08 13.20
N ARG A 40 -23.09 22.15 12.42
CA ARG A 40 -23.20 23.51 12.94
C ARG A 40 -24.59 24.08 12.79
N ASP A 41 -25.21 23.81 11.66
CA ASP A 41 -26.54 24.29 11.35
C ASP A 41 -27.16 23.38 10.30
N VAL A 42 -28.46 23.17 10.41
CA VAL A 42 -29.27 22.44 9.43
C VAL A 42 -30.47 23.32 9.13
N SER A 43 -30.42 24.02 8.00
CA SER A 43 -31.46 25.00 7.64
C SER A 43 -31.65 25.06 6.12
N ASN A 44 -32.89 25.29 5.68
CA ASN A 44 -33.27 25.47 4.27
C ASN A 44 -32.76 24.39 3.31
N GLY A 45 -32.82 23.12 3.72
CA GLY A 45 -32.41 21.98 2.90
C GLY A 45 -30.90 21.80 2.70
N SER A 46 -30.08 22.50 3.50
CA SER A 46 -28.63 22.33 3.53
C SER A 46 -28.14 22.04 4.95
N ALA A 47 -27.29 21.03 5.10
CA ALA A 47 -26.60 20.72 6.34
C ALA A 47 -25.18 21.29 6.31
N ARG A 48 -24.88 22.22 7.22
CA ARG A 48 -23.54 22.79 7.36
C ARG A 48 -22.75 22.01 8.39
N VAL A 49 -21.70 21.36 7.93
CA VAL A 49 -20.78 20.60 8.78
C VAL A 49 -19.44 21.31 8.84
N SER A 50 -18.88 21.42 10.04
CA SER A 50 -17.58 22.04 10.27
C SER A 50 -16.50 20.98 10.48
N VAL A 51 -15.32 21.26 9.93
CA VAL A 51 -14.12 20.45 10.11
C VAL A 51 -12.97 21.29 10.67
N PRO A 52 -12.01 20.68 11.39
CA PRO A 52 -10.96 21.42 12.08
C PRO A 52 -9.96 22.10 11.15
N THR A 53 -9.81 21.63 9.90
CA THR A 53 -8.79 22.15 8.97
C THR A 53 -9.31 22.28 7.54
N ARG A 54 -8.74 23.21 6.76
CA ARG A 54 -9.04 23.37 5.33
C ARG A 54 -8.76 22.11 4.52
N PHE A 55 -7.72 21.38 4.87
CA PHE A 55 -7.39 20.12 4.20
C PHE A 55 -8.47 19.06 4.41
N MET A 56 -8.97 18.90 5.65
CA MET A 56 -10.08 17.99 5.92
C MET A 56 -11.33 18.41 5.14
N ARG A 57 -11.58 19.73 5.00
CA ARG A 57 -12.67 20.22 4.16
C ARG A 57 -12.48 19.78 2.72
N ASP A 58 -11.34 20.08 2.13
CA ASP A 58 -11.09 19.81 0.71
C ASP A 58 -11.08 18.30 0.42
N TRP A 59 -10.59 17.49 1.35
CA TRP A 59 -10.54 16.04 1.21
C TRP A 59 -11.92 15.39 1.41
N VAL A 60 -12.70 15.81 2.43
CA VAL A 60 -14.10 15.37 2.63
C VAL A 60 -14.95 15.83 1.46
N VAL A 61 -14.74 17.05 0.94
CA VAL A 61 -15.41 17.54 -0.28
C VAL A 61 -15.07 16.69 -1.49
N ALA A 62 -13.81 16.31 -1.68
CA ALA A 62 -13.41 15.53 -2.84
C ALA A 62 -13.86 14.06 -2.79
N HIS A 63 -14.00 13.45 -1.61
CA HIS A 63 -14.21 12.00 -1.48
C HIS A 63 -15.56 11.62 -0.89
N TYR A 64 -16.13 12.43 0.01
CA TYR A 64 -17.25 12.04 0.86
C TYR A 64 -18.46 12.97 0.81
N VAL A 65 -18.39 14.20 0.29
CA VAL A 65 -19.53 15.12 0.32
C VAL A 65 -20.74 14.60 -0.45
N ASP A 66 -20.50 14.00 -1.62
CA ASP A 66 -21.58 13.40 -2.42
C ASP A 66 -22.21 12.24 -1.66
N ARG A 67 -21.39 11.40 -1.00
CA ARG A 67 -21.88 10.26 -0.23
C ARG A 67 -22.60 10.69 1.04
N LEU A 68 -22.08 11.69 1.74
CA LEU A 68 -22.70 12.32 2.90
C LEU A 68 -24.06 12.90 2.52
N GLY A 69 -24.18 13.57 1.38
CA GLY A 69 -25.46 14.06 0.87
C GLY A 69 -26.48 12.95 0.66
N VAL A 70 -26.08 11.84 0.02
CA VAL A 70 -26.97 10.69 -0.20
C VAL A 70 -27.39 10.02 1.11
N LEU A 71 -26.45 9.82 2.04
CA LEU A 71 -26.75 9.20 3.34
C LEU A 71 -27.63 10.11 4.20
N TRP A 72 -27.40 11.41 4.16
CA TRP A 72 -28.22 12.37 4.90
C TRP A 72 -29.62 12.46 4.33
N ASN A 73 -29.77 12.50 3.01
CA ASN A 73 -31.09 12.51 2.37
C ASN A 73 -31.91 11.24 2.67
N ALA A 74 -31.24 10.09 2.87
CA ALA A 74 -31.89 8.84 3.25
C ALA A 74 -32.44 8.86 4.69
N VAL A 75 -31.80 9.61 5.59
CA VAL A 75 -32.22 9.76 7.00
C VAL A 75 -33.20 10.93 7.16
N ASP A 76 -32.98 12.02 6.45
CA ASP A 76 -33.85 13.20 6.42
C ASP A 76 -33.98 13.74 4.98
N SER A 77 -35.13 13.42 4.37
CA SER A 77 -35.44 13.79 2.99
C SER A 77 -35.56 15.29 2.75
N SER A 78 -35.60 16.12 3.80
CA SER A 78 -35.63 17.58 3.67
C SER A 78 -34.26 18.20 3.36
N ILE A 79 -33.18 17.43 3.46
CA ILE A 79 -31.80 17.90 3.23
C ILE A 79 -31.32 17.41 1.87
N GLU A 80 -30.99 18.36 1.00
CA GLU A 80 -30.58 18.12 -0.39
C GLU A 80 -29.07 18.28 -0.59
N THR A 81 -28.40 19.07 0.26
CA THR A 81 -26.98 19.40 0.12
C THR A 81 -26.25 19.43 1.45
N VAL A 82 -24.96 19.10 1.42
CA VAL A 82 -24.07 19.14 2.60
C VAL A 82 -22.93 20.10 2.31
N GLU A 83 -22.81 21.14 3.12
CA GLU A 83 -21.75 22.15 3.01
C GLU A 83 -20.68 21.94 4.07
N ILE A 84 -19.42 21.78 3.64
CA ILE A 84 -18.29 21.62 4.56
C ILE A 84 -17.56 22.95 4.75
N SER A 85 -17.46 23.41 6.00
CA SER A 85 -16.82 24.67 6.40
C SER A 85 -15.70 24.44 7.41
N ILE A 86 -14.76 25.39 7.56
CA ILE A 86 -13.66 25.28 8.53
C ILE A 86 -14.11 25.90 9.85
N GLN A 87 -13.76 25.29 10.99
CA GLN A 87 -13.96 25.94 12.29
C GLN A 87 -13.16 27.24 12.38
N PRO A 88 -13.77 28.39 12.68
CA PRO A 88 -13.03 29.63 12.84
C PRO A 88 -12.20 29.60 14.13
N GLU A 89 -10.88 29.77 14.01
CA GLU A 89 -10.01 30.09 15.15
C GLU A 89 -10.39 31.46 15.71
N ARG A 90 -10.56 31.57 17.04
CA ARG A 90 -10.74 32.85 17.72
C ARG A 90 -9.47 33.69 17.54
N SER A 91 -9.68 34.92 17.10
CA SER A 91 -8.67 35.86 16.61
C SER A 91 -7.70 36.38 17.67
N LEU A 92 -6.42 36.46 17.30
CA LEU A 92 -5.54 37.59 17.61
C LEU A 92 -4.83 38.01 16.30
N LYS A 93 -4.92 39.31 15.99
CA LYS A 93 -4.39 40.03 14.81
C LYS A 93 -2.85 39.94 14.78
N SER A 94 -2.11 40.01 13.67
CA SER A 94 -2.16 40.99 12.56
C SER A 94 -1.24 40.59 11.38
N SER A 95 -1.68 40.87 10.14
CA SER A 95 -0.96 41.33 8.90
C SER A 95 0.58 41.13 8.82
N ASN A 96 1.18 40.56 7.77
CA ASN A 96 1.17 41.02 6.37
C ASN A 96 1.95 40.06 5.43
N GLU A 97 1.63 40.24 4.15
CA GLU A 97 2.08 39.71 2.86
C GLU A 97 3.55 39.25 2.66
N GLU A 98 3.72 38.06 2.07
CA GLU A 98 4.71 37.72 1.03
C GLU A 98 4.31 36.37 0.36
N GLY A 99 3.42 36.45 -0.63
CA GLY A 99 3.24 35.42 -1.66
C GLY A 99 4.33 35.62 -2.71
N GLU A 100 5.07 34.63 -3.18
CA GLU A 100 4.59 33.59 -4.11
C GLU A 100 5.44 32.30 -4.03
N LYS A 101 6.27 32.11 -3.00
CA LYS A 101 7.09 30.89 -2.84
C LYS A 101 6.42 29.76 -2.04
N ASN A 102 5.21 30.00 -1.52
CA ASN A 102 4.52 29.11 -0.59
C ASN A 102 3.50 28.13 -1.22
N ALA A 103 3.27 28.16 -2.53
CA ALA A 103 2.32 27.25 -3.20
C ALA A 103 2.81 25.79 -3.22
N ALA A 104 4.13 25.57 -3.33
CA ALA A 104 4.71 24.23 -3.26
C ALA A 104 4.74 23.66 -1.83
N ALA A 105 4.86 24.53 -0.82
CA ALA A 105 4.86 24.17 0.60
C ALA A 105 3.46 23.79 1.11
N THR A 106 2.39 24.38 0.57
CA THR A 106 1.00 24.10 0.98
C THR A 106 0.49 22.76 0.43
N ALA A 107 0.94 22.33 -0.75
CA ALA A 107 0.67 20.99 -1.28
C ALA A 107 1.40 19.88 -0.50
N ALA A 108 2.62 20.15 -0.03
CA ALA A 108 3.36 19.25 0.85
C ALA A 108 2.73 19.14 2.26
N GLN A 109 2.17 20.23 2.78
CA GLN A 109 1.49 20.29 4.08
C GLN A 109 0.18 19.47 4.15
N ALA A 110 -0.52 19.31 3.03
CA ALA A 110 -1.71 18.46 2.93
C ALA A 110 -1.37 16.95 3.07
N ALA A 111 -0.25 16.50 2.51
CA ALA A 111 0.22 15.12 2.63
C ALA A 111 0.72 14.78 4.06
N THR A 112 1.13 15.78 4.85
CA THR A 112 1.64 15.57 6.22
C THR A 112 0.55 15.17 7.21
N ALA A 113 -0.69 15.66 7.04
CA ALA A 113 -1.75 15.42 8.03
C ALA A 113 -2.25 13.96 8.02
N ALA A 114 -2.22 13.28 6.87
CA ALA A 114 -2.62 11.88 6.76
C ALA A 114 -1.58 10.90 7.35
N ALA A 115 -0.28 11.21 7.27
CA ALA A 115 0.79 10.35 7.79
C ALA A 115 0.96 10.41 9.33
N VAL A 116 0.50 11.49 9.97
CA VAL A 116 0.64 11.71 11.43
C VAL A 116 -0.28 10.80 12.26
N GLY A 117 -1.33 10.23 11.67
CA GLY A 117 -2.27 9.33 12.37
C GLY A 117 -1.70 7.95 12.71
N MET A 118 -0.68 7.47 12.00
CA MET A 118 -0.19 6.09 12.10
C MET A 118 1.03 5.88 13.02
N ALA A 119 1.62 6.95 13.58
CA ALA A 119 2.88 6.87 14.34
C ALA A 119 2.77 7.27 15.83
N LYS A 120 1.55 7.41 16.38
CA LYS A 120 1.38 7.61 17.84
C LYS A 120 1.33 6.26 18.54
N GLY A 121 2.48 5.62 18.64
CA GLY A 121 2.62 4.32 19.30
C GLY A 121 4.05 3.95 19.62
N ASP A 122 4.93 4.91 19.94
CA ASP A 122 6.12 4.53 20.72
C ASP A 122 6.62 5.71 21.56
N GLY A 123 6.35 5.61 22.86
CA GLY A 123 6.79 6.55 23.87
C GLY A 123 7.96 5.95 24.63
N ARG A 124 9.19 6.24 24.19
CA ARG A 124 10.34 6.29 25.11
C ARG A 124 11.43 7.20 24.55
N ARG A 125 11.72 8.24 25.32
CA ARG A 125 12.84 9.17 25.11
C ARG A 125 14.15 8.42 25.28
N SER A 126 14.97 8.44 24.23
CA SER A 126 16.43 8.36 24.34
C SER A 126 16.99 9.26 23.25
N SER A 127 17.73 10.28 23.67
CA SER A 127 18.55 11.13 22.82
C SER A 127 19.69 10.29 22.24
N ASP A 128 19.52 9.81 21.02
CA ASP A 128 20.61 9.27 20.22
C ASP A 128 20.45 9.76 18.78
N ASN A 129 21.21 10.79 18.42
CA ASN A 129 21.22 11.44 17.10
C ASN A 129 22.05 10.61 16.08
N GLY A 130 21.96 9.29 16.15
CA GLY A 130 22.61 8.37 15.23
C GLY A 130 21.71 7.98 14.05
N PRO A 131 22.29 7.59 12.89
CA PRO A 131 21.54 7.13 11.70
C PRO A 131 20.65 5.90 11.97
N THR A 132 20.92 5.15 13.04
CA THR A 132 20.16 3.98 13.50
C THR A 132 18.76 4.30 14.03
N SER A 133 18.51 5.54 14.49
CA SER A 133 17.17 5.98 14.97
C SER A 133 16.14 6.18 13.84
N ILE A 134 16.61 6.19 12.59
CA ILE A 134 15.84 6.58 11.41
C ILE A 134 15.42 5.38 10.58
N SER A 135 16.29 4.37 10.51
CA SER A 135 15.99 3.10 9.88
C SER A 135 14.76 2.47 10.52
N ALA A 136 13.88 1.90 9.71
CA ALA A 136 12.87 0.98 10.22
C ALA A 136 13.58 -0.24 10.86
N PRO A 137 13.02 -0.81 11.94
CA PRO A 137 13.60 -1.99 12.57
C PRO A 137 13.64 -3.13 11.55
N LEU A 138 14.79 -3.78 11.45
CA LEU A 138 14.95 -4.93 10.57
C LEU A 138 14.33 -6.17 11.24
N ASP A 139 13.43 -6.84 10.52
CA ASP A 139 12.89 -8.12 10.94
C ASP A 139 13.89 -9.26 10.69
N SER A 140 14.45 -9.79 11.77
CA SER A 140 15.40 -10.92 11.75
C SER A 140 14.89 -12.18 11.04
N ARG A 141 13.57 -12.33 10.86
CA ARG A 141 12.98 -13.46 10.12
C ARG A 141 13.25 -13.36 8.63
N PHE A 142 13.47 -12.16 8.09
CA PHE A 142 13.70 -11.91 6.68
C PHE A 142 15.19 -11.96 6.33
N SER A 143 15.84 -13.09 6.59
CA SER A 143 17.23 -13.37 6.20
C SER A 143 17.33 -14.12 4.86
N PHE A 144 18.51 -14.17 4.26
CA PHE A 144 18.74 -14.99 3.05
C PHE A 144 18.53 -16.48 3.31
N ASP A 145 18.82 -16.96 4.51
CA ASP A 145 18.66 -18.38 4.89
C ASP A 145 17.18 -18.80 4.91
N ASN A 146 16.29 -17.87 5.25
CA ASN A 146 14.85 -18.09 5.29
C ASN A 146 14.16 -17.77 3.96
N PHE A 147 14.90 -17.40 2.91
CA PHE A 147 14.33 -17.08 1.60
C PHE A 147 14.38 -18.32 0.69
N VAL A 148 13.22 -18.88 0.37
CA VAL A 148 13.14 -20.04 -0.53
C VAL A 148 13.34 -19.59 -1.98
N VAL A 149 14.35 -20.14 -2.63
CA VAL A 149 14.72 -19.82 -4.00
C VAL A 149 14.07 -20.79 -4.99
N GLY A 150 13.55 -20.24 -6.08
CA GLY A 150 13.09 -20.99 -7.24
C GLY A 150 13.21 -20.15 -8.51
N LYS A 151 12.96 -20.75 -9.67
CA LYS A 151 13.09 -20.06 -10.97
C LYS A 151 12.44 -18.66 -11.04
N PRO A 152 11.25 -18.40 -10.46
CA PRO A 152 10.61 -17.07 -10.50
C PRO A 152 11.35 -15.95 -9.76
N ASN A 153 12.20 -16.28 -8.79
CA ASN A 153 12.87 -15.30 -7.92
C ASN A 153 14.40 -15.48 -7.86
N GLU A 154 14.94 -16.46 -8.60
CA GLU A 154 16.36 -16.82 -8.62
C GLU A 154 17.26 -15.63 -9.01
N PHE A 155 16.90 -14.89 -10.06
CA PHE A 155 17.68 -13.75 -10.53
C PHE A 155 17.73 -12.62 -9.50
N ALA A 156 16.56 -12.24 -8.95
CA ALA A 156 16.47 -11.22 -7.91
C ALA A 156 17.21 -11.63 -6.62
N TYR A 157 17.13 -12.90 -6.23
CA TYR A 157 17.89 -13.44 -5.10
C TYR A 157 19.40 -13.35 -5.34
N ALA A 158 19.88 -13.79 -6.51
CA ALA A 158 21.30 -13.73 -6.86
C ALA A 158 21.81 -12.29 -6.90
N ALA A 159 21.03 -11.35 -7.45
CA ALA A 159 21.33 -9.93 -7.44
C ALA A 159 21.41 -9.37 -6.01
N ALA A 160 20.40 -9.63 -5.17
CA ALA A 160 20.37 -9.20 -3.78
C ALA A 160 21.60 -9.73 -3.00
N ARG A 161 21.91 -11.01 -3.17
CA ARG A 161 23.07 -11.64 -2.54
C ARG A 161 24.39 -11.03 -3.01
N ARG A 162 24.52 -10.74 -4.31
CA ARG A 162 25.70 -10.09 -4.87
C ARG A 162 25.91 -8.68 -4.29
N VAL A 163 24.85 -7.89 -4.09
CA VAL A 163 24.94 -6.58 -3.42
C VAL A 163 25.36 -6.71 -1.96
N ALA A 164 24.80 -7.68 -1.25
CA ALA A 164 25.06 -7.87 0.17
C ALA A 164 26.50 -8.33 0.45
N GLU A 165 27.05 -9.21 -0.39
CA GLU A 165 28.37 -9.82 -0.21
C GLU A 165 29.52 -8.99 -0.84
N ALA A 166 29.22 -8.04 -1.72
CA ALA A 166 30.27 -7.31 -2.43
C ALA A 166 31.00 -6.30 -1.50
N PRO A 167 32.35 -6.25 -1.54
CA PRO A 167 33.11 -5.26 -0.77
C PRO A 167 32.96 -3.83 -1.33
N SER A 168 32.56 -3.71 -2.59
CA SER A 168 32.29 -2.46 -3.29
C SER A 168 30.97 -2.56 -4.04
N VAL A 169 30.33 -1.42 -4.34
CA VAL A 169 29.06 -1.36 -5.07
C VAL A 169 29.19 -2.01 -6.45
N PRO A 170 28.54 -3.17 -6.70
CA PRO A 170 28.70 -3.89 -7.97
C PRO A 170 27.82 -3.28 -9.07
N PHE A 171 26.64 -2.81 -8.71
CA PHE A 171 25.68 -2.10 -9.57
C PHE A 171 24.88 -1.12 -8.70
N ASN A 172 24.55 0.04 -9.28
CA ASN A 172 23.86 1.10 -8.57
C ASN A 172 22.84 1.80 -9.48
N PRO A 173 21.55 1.83 -9.12
CA PRO A 173 20.92 1.16 -7.98
C PRO A 173 20.73 -0.35 -8.25
N LEU A 174 20.42 -1.12 -7.21
CA LEU A 174 19.66 -2.37 -7.36
C LEU A 174 18.17 -2.03 -7.29
N PHE A 175 17.43 -2.30 -8.35
CA PHE A 175 15.99 -2.09 -8.43
C PHE A 175 15.25 -3.43 -8.46
N LEU A 176 14.54 -3.75 -7.38
CA LEU A 176 13.73 -4.96 -7.22
C LEU A 176 12.26 -4.65 -7.52
N TYR A 177 11.63 -5.35 -8.46
CA TYR A 177 10.21 -5.13 -8.71
C TYR A 177 9.41 -6.40 -8.91
N GLY A 178 8.10 -6.30 -8.75
CA GLY A 178 7.16 -7.40 -8.90
C GLY A 178 5.89 -7.15 -8.12
N GLY A 179 4.88 -8.00 -8.30
CA GLY A 179 3.60 -7.91 -7.60
C GLY A 179 3.70 -7.92 -6.06
N VAL A 180 2.56 -7.74 -5.42
CA VAL A 180 2.44 -7.77 -3.96
C VAL A 180 2.81 -9.15 -3.40
N GLY A 181 3.52 -9.16 -2.27
CA GLY A 181 3.81 -10.39 -1.55
C GLY A 181 4.66 -11.42 -2.32
N LEU A 182 5.57 -10.98 -3.21
CA LEU A 182 6.51 -11.87 -3.91
C LEU A 182 7.89 -11.96 -3.27
N GLY A 183 8.15 -11.24 -2.17
CA GLY A 183 9.41 -11.32 -1.43
C GLY A 183 10.36 -10.12 -1.58
N LYS A 184 9.95 -9.04 -2.24
CA LYS A 184 10.73 -7.79 -2.36
C LYS A 184 11.23 -7.28 -1.00
N THR A 185 10.30 -7.04 -0.07
CA THR A 185 10.62 -6.61 1.29
C THR A 185 11.49 -7.62 2.02
N HIS A 186 11.32 -8.93 1.80
CA HIS A 186 12.18 -9.96 2.41
C HIS A 186 13.62 -9.80 1.92
N LEU A 187 13.85 -9.71 0.59
CA LEU A 187 15.18 -9.52 0.02
C LEU A 187 15.83 -8.22 0.51
N MET A 188 15.06 -7.13 0.62
CA MET A 188 15.53 -5.86 1.17
C MET A 188 16.08 -6.04 2.60
N HIS A 189 15.31 -6.70 3.48
CA HIS A 189 15.76 -6.98 4.83
C HIS A 189 16.96 -7.92 4.87
N ALA A 190 16.99 -8.94 4.00
CA ALA A 190 18.07 -9.91 3.94
C ALA A 190 19.41 -9.23 3.58
N ILE A 191 19.39 -8.31 2.62
CA ILE A 191 20.55 -7.47 2.28
C ILE A 191 21.00 -6.67 3.50
N ALA A 192 20.07 -5.93 4.13
CA ALA A 192 20.40 -5.06 5.25
C ALA A 192 20.98 -5.83 6.45
N LEU A 193 20.36 -6.97 6.80
CA LEU A 193 20.80 -7.85 7.87
C LEU A 193 22.18 -8.43 7.58
N HIS A 194 22.40 -8.91 6.36
CA HIS A 194 23.68 -9.49 5.97
C HIS A 194 24.81 -8.45 6.01
N ILE A 195 24.59 -7.25 5.47
CA ILE A 195 25.59 -6.16 5.53
C ILE A 195 25.89 -5.79 6.97
N SER A 196 24.87 -5.63 7.81
CA SER A 196 25.02 -5.27 9.22
C SER A 196 25.77 -6.34 10.03
N GLN A 197 25.62 -7.62 9.67
CA GLN A 197 26.32 -8.74 10.30
C GLN A 197 27.79 -8.84 9.87
N GLN A 198 28.08 -8.62 8.58
CA GLN A 198 29.43 -8.72 8.03
C GLN A 198 30.30 -7.51 8.38
N ASP A 199 29.73 -6.30 8.31
CA ASP A 199 30.42 -5.06 8.66
C ASP A 199 29.53 -4.16 9.53
N PRO A 200 29.61 -4.30 10.86
CA PRO A 200 28.84 -3.47 11.79
C PRO A 200 29.17 -1.98 11.75
N LYS A 201 30.25 -1.57 11.07
CA LYS A 201 30.61 -0.16 10.90
C LYS A 201 29.87 0.50 9.74
N ARG A 202 29.37 -0.30 8.78
CA ARG A 202 28.60 0.23 7.65
C ARG A 202 27.24 0.72 8.11
N THR A 203 26.94 1.94 7.72
CA THR A 203 25.68 2.61 8.00
C THR A 203 24.64 2.22 6.95
N VAL A 204 23.68 1.38 7.36
CA VAL A 204 22.58 0.92 6.51
C VAL A 204 21.29 1.59 6.98
N ILE A 205 20.61 2.28 6.07
CA ILE A 205 19.28 2.85 6.31
C ILE A 205 18.25 2.14 5.44
N TYR A 206 17.24 1.56 6.09
CA TYR A 206 16.07 0.97 5.44
C TYR A 206 14.79 1.73 5.82
N LEU A 207 13.97 2.13 4.85
CA LEU A 207 12.68 2.76 5.08
C LEU A 207 11.74 2.62 3.88
N SER A 208 10.44 2.77 4.11
CA SER A 208 9.49 2.93 3.01
C SER A 208 9.57 4.31 2.38
N ALA A 209 9.18 4.43 1.12
CA ALA A 209 9.08 5.70 0.41
C ALA A 209 8.11 6.67 1.08
N GLU A 210 7.02 6.17 1.69
CA GLU A 210 6.11 6.97 2.52
C GLU A 210 6.81 7.56 3.75
N LYS A 211 7.65 6.78 4.43
CA LYS A 211 8.40 7.25 5.60
C LYS A 211 9.46 8.28 5.20
N PHE A 212 10.09 8.11 4.02
CA PHE A 212 10.99 9.10 3.43
C PHE A 212 10.24 10.42 3.19
N MET A 213 9.10 10.35 2.50
CA MET A 213 8.23 11.51 2.25
C MET A 213 7.82 12.21 3.55
N TYR A 214 7.36 11.45 4.55
CA TYR A 214 6.96 12.00 5.85
C TYR A 214 8.12 12.76 6.53
N LYS A 215 9.32 12.17 6.56
CA LYS A 215 10.51 12.81 7.14
C LYS A 215 10.90 14.07 6.39
N PHE A 216 10.84 14.05 5.06
CA PHE A 216 11.13 15.21 4.23
C PHE A 216 10.17 16.36 4.54
N ILE A 217 8.87 16.08 4.58
CA ILE A 217 7.88 17.12 4.85
C ILE A 217 8.01 17.66 6.28
N ARG A 218 8.32 16.79 7.26
CA ARG A 218 8.59 17.23 8.63
C ARG A 218 9.80 18.16 8.69
N ALA A 219 10.88 17.83 7.99
CA ALA A 219 12.08 18.66 7.90
C ALA A 219 11.79 20.03 7.25
N LEU A 220 10.96 20.07 6.22
CA LEU A 220 10.49 21.33 5.63
C LEU A 220 9.71 22.18 6.64
N LYS A 221 8.79 21.56 7.40
CA LYS A 221 7.99 22.25 8.41
C LYS A 221 8.83 22.80 9.57
N GLU A 222 9.84 22.04 9.99
CA GLU A 222 10.77 22.43 11.06
C GLU A 222 11.91 23.33 10.56
N GLN A 223 11.92 23.71 9.27
CA GLN A 223 12.99 24.46 8.60
C GLN A 223 14.37 23.82 8.76
N ASN A 224 14.40 22.50 8.92
CA ASN A 224 15.60 21.72 9.19
C ASN A 224 15.93 20.77 8.03
N THR A 225 16.02 21.32 6.82
CA THR A 225 16.30 20.55 5.60
C THR A 225 17.76 20.11 5.49
N VAL A 226 18.67 20.79 6.20
CA VAL A 226 20.09 20.44 6.25
C VAL A 226 20.28 19.11 6.97
N ASP A 227 19.73 18.96 8.18
CA ASP A 227 19.81 17.71 8.95
C ASP A 227 19.18 16.54 8.18
N PHE A 228 18.08 16.78 7.47
CA PHE A 228 17.48 15.77 6.60
C PHE A 228 18.46 15.31 5.51
N LYS A 229 19.15 16.24 4.85
CA LYS A 229 20.11 15.91 3.79
C LYS A 229 21.31 15.15 4.36
N GLU A 230 21.87 15.60 5.47
CA GLU A 230 22.99 14.90 6.12
C GLU A 230 22.59 13.49 6.54
N MET A 231 21.39 13.32 7.09
CA MET A 231 20.84 12.04 7.52
C MET A 231 20.78 11.00 6.41
N PHE A 232 20.38 11.39 5.19
CA PHE A 232 20.22 10.45 4.08
C PHE A 232 21.42 10.40 3.13
N ARG A 233 22.35 11.35 3.20
CA ARG A 233 23.56 11.40 2.36
C ARG A 233 24.81 10.90 3.08
N ASN A 234 24.79 10.80 4.41
CA ASN A 234 25.88 10.25 5.21
C ASN A 234 25.62 8.78 5.56
N VAL A 235 25.38 7.96 4.54
CA VAL A 235 25.13 6.52 4.68
C VAL A 235 25.89 5.71 3.65
N ASP A 236 26.32 4.51 4.03
CA ASP A 236 26.97 3.58 3.10
C ASP A 236 25.95 2.86 2.20
N VAL A 237 24.73 2.66 2.70
CA VAL A 237 23.64 1.98 2.01
C VAL A 237 22.30 2.65 2.31
N LEU A 238 21.61 3.11 1.26
CA LEU A 238 20.23 3.59 1.33
C LEU A 238 19.28 2.59 0.67
N MET A 239 18.26 2.15 1.42
CA MET A 239 17.25 1.21 0.95
C MET A 239 15.85 1.82 1.05
N ILE A 240 15.16 1.95 -0.08
CA ILE A 240 13.80 2.50 -0.16
C ILE A 240 12.80 1.43 -0.63
N ASP A 241 11.87 1.04 0.25
CA ASP A 241 10.81 0.09 -0.08
C ASP A 241 9.60 0.83 -0.69
N ASP A 242 8.96 0.20 -1.68
CA ASP A 242 7.73 0.67 -2.34
C ASP A 242 7.81 2.11 -2.89
N VAL A 243 8.79 2.36 -3.77
CA VAL A 243 9.02 3.70 -4.36
C VAL A 243 7.81 4.25 -5.12
N GLN A 244 6.86 3.43 -5.56
CA GLN A 244 5.64 3.87 -6.23
C GLN A 244 4.84 4.92 -5.41
N PHE A 245 4.98 4.93 -4.07
CA PHE A 245 4.26 5.88 -3.21
C PHE A 245 4.72 7.35 -3.32
N ILE A 246 5.89 7.64 -3.92
CA ILE A 246 6.30 9.02 -4.22
C ILE A 246 5.79 9.51 -5.59
N GLY A 247 5.07 8.67 -6.34
CA GLY A 247 4.44 9.03 -7.62
C GLY A 247 3.50 10.22 -7.47
N GLY A 248 3.60 11.20 -8.36
CA GLY A 248 2.84 12.45 -8.33
C GLY A 248 3.22 13.42 -7.19
N LYS A 249 4.26 13.13 -6.39
CA LYS A 249 4.73 13.98 -5.27
C LYS A 249 5.97 14.79 -5.67
N GLY A 250 5.80 15.80 -6.53
CA GLY A 250 6.91 16.55 -7.17
C GLY A 250 8.05 16.96 -6.23
N ALA A 251 7.76 17.67 -5.14
CA ALA A 251 8.81 18.12 -4.20
C ALA A 251 9.57 16.95 -3.54
N THR A 252 8.90 15.81 -3.29
CA THR A 252 9.54 14.63 -2.70
C THR A 252 10.37 13.88 -3.73
N GLN A 253 9.89 13.77 -4.98
CA GLN A 253 10.66 13.19 -6.08
C GLN A 253 11.92 14.00 -6.37
N GLU A 254 11.84 15.33 -6.32
CA GLU A 254 12.99 16.21 -6.49
C GLU A 254 14.05 16.00 -5.40
N GLU A 255 13.66 16.00 -4.12
CA GLU A 255 14.64 15.73 -3.05
C GLU A 255 15.18 14.29 -3.11
N PHE A 256 14.34 13.31 -3.46
CA PHE A 256 14.80 11.93 -3.68
C PHE A 256 15.82 11.85 -4.82
N PHE A 257 15.59 12.55 -5.94
CA PHE A 257 16.51 12.64 -7.07
C PHE A 257 17.85 13.26 -6.66
N HIS A 258 17.84 14.32 -5.86
CA HIS A 258 19.08 14.94 -5.35
C HIS A 258 19.83 14.05 -4.38
N THR A 259 19.11 13.36 -3.49
CA THR A 259 19.70 12.39 -2.54
C THR A 259 20.31 11.21 -3.29
N PHE A 260 19.59 10.69 -4.28
CA PHE A 260 20.05 9.61 -5.15
C PHE A 260 21.37 9.97 -5.84
N ASN A 261 21.44 11.14 -6.51
CA ASN A 261 22.65 11.53 -7.22
C ASN A 261 23.84 11.73 -6.27
N ALA A 262 23.62 12.36 -5.11
CA ALA A 262 24.67 12.56 -4.12
C ALA A 262 25.28 11.22 -3.66
N LEU A 263 24.43 10.23 -3.37
CA LEU A 263 24.88 8.90 -2.96
C LEU A 263 25.59 8.15 -4.08
N VAL A 264 25.10 8.24 -5.32
CA VAL A 264 25.77 7.64 -6.49
C VAL A 264 27.15 8.25 -6.70
N ASP A 265 27.27 9.57 -6.65
CA ASP A 265 28.53 10.29 -6.85
C ASP A 265 29.55 9.98 -5.74
N GLN A 266 29.08 9.65 -4.53
CA GLN A 266 29.89 9.20 -3.39
C GLN A 266 30.21 7.70 -3.42
N GLY A 267 29.66 6.93 -4.36
CA GLY A 267 29.85 5.48 -4.44
C GLY A 267 29.10 4.69 -3.36
N HIS A 268 28.06 5.26 -2.75
CA HIS A 268 27.22 4.61 -1.76
C HIS A 268 26.13 3.75 -2.44
N GLN A 269 25.80 2.61 -1.83
CA GLN A 269 24.85 1.66 -2.42
C GLN A 269 23.42 2.17 -2.30
N ILE A 270 22.66 2.11 -3.40
CA ILE A 270 21.22 2.35 -3.39
C ILE A 270 20.50 1.04 -3.73
N VAL A 271 19.49 0.68 -2.95
CA VAL A 271 18.57 -0.43 -3.22
C VAL A 271 17.14 0.09 -3.16
N ILE A 272 16.35 -0.21 -4.18
CA ILE A 272 14.99 0.32 -4.33
C ILE A 272 14.08 -0.85 -4.64
N SER A 273 12.87 -0.84 -4.06
CA SER A 273 11.81 -1.76 -4.43
C SER A 273 10.61 -1.04 -5.04
N ALA A 274 9.88 -1.74 -5.90
CA ALA A 274 8.64 -1.24 -6.50
C ALA A 274 7.64 -2.36 -6.83
N ASP A 275 6.38 -2.01 -7.08
CA ASP A 275 5.37 -2.94 -7.60
C ASP A 275 5.48 -3.18 -9.12
N LYS A 276 6.02 -2.22 -9.86
CA LYS A 276 6.19 -2.25 -11.32
C LYS A 276 7.62 -1.91 -11.75
N SER A 277 7.92 -2.13 -13.03
CA SER A 277 9.21 -1.75 -13.63
C SER A 277 9.39 -0.22 -13.59
N PRO A 278 10.62 0.32 -13.61
CA PRO A 278 10.83 1.77 -13.58
C PRO A 278 10.08 2.54 -14.66
N SER A 279 9.96 1.96 -15.85
CA SER A 279 9.25 2.56 -17.00
C SER A 279 7.73 2.55 -16.84
N ASP A 280 7.19 1.66 -16.02
CA ASP A 280 5.74 1.49 -15.77
C ASP A 280 5.28 2.20 -14.49
N LEU A 281 6.17 2.93 -13.81
CA LEU A 281 5.83 3.70 -12.60
C LEU A 281 5.04 4.96 -12.95
N GLU A 282 3.75 4.92 -12.63
CA GLU A 282 2.83 6.04 -12.84
C GLU A 282 3.20 7.26 -11.98
N GLY A 283 3.24 8.44 -12.61
CA GLY A 283 3.49 9.70 -11.91
C GLY A 283 4.95 9.92 -11.47
N MET A 284 5.90 9.10 -11.90
CA MET A 284 7.33 9.36 -11.71
C MET A 284 7.89 10.27 -12.82
N GLU A 285 8.75 11.21 -12.46
CA GLU A 285 9.46 12.05 -13.41
C GLU A 285 10.41 11.21 -14.29
N GLU A 286 10.47 11.50 -15.60
CA GLU A 286 11.29 10.76 -16.58
C GLU A 286 12.78 10.69 -16.18
N ARG A 287 13.32 11.78 -15.61
CA ARG A 287 14.71 11.82 -15.14
C ARG A 287 14.97 10.82 -14.01
N LEU A 288 13.98 10.59 -13.14
CA LEU A 288 14.10 9.63 -12.06
C LEU A 288 13.96 8.20 -12.60
N GLN A 289 13.01 7.95 -13.50
CA GLN A 289 12.87 6.65 -14.18
C GLN A 289 14.17 6.26 -14.91
N SER A 290 14.83 7.20 -15.59
CA SER A 290 16.13 6.99 -16.23
C SER A 290 17.22 6.58 -15.23
N ARG A 291 17.27 7.21 -14.05
CA ARG A 291 18.20 6.86 -12.96
C ARG A 291 17.91 5.49 -12.35
N LEU A 292 16.64 5.14 -12.21
CA LEU A 292 16.25 3.82 -11.71
C LEU A 292 16.63 2.69 -12.70
N ASN A 293 16.62 2.99 -14.00
CA ASN A 293 17.00 2.07 -15.07
C ASN A 293 18.53 1.95 -15.30
N CYS A 294 19.36 2.84 -14.77
CA CYS A 294 20.80 2.85 -15.09
C CYS A 294 21.63 1.79 -14.34
N GLY A 295 21.05 1.14 -13.33
CA GLY A 295 21.69 0.10 -12.52
C GLY A 295 21.28 -1.30 -12.93
N LEU A 296 21.05 -2.17 -11.94
CA LEU A 296 20.51 -3.51 -12.16
C LEU A 296 19.03 -3.53 -11.82
N VAL A 297 18.21 -3.88 -12.80
CA VAL A 297 16.77 -4.08 -12.62
C VAL A 297 16.50 -5.58 -12.57
N ALA A 298 15.96 -6.06 -11.45
CA ALA A 298 15.63 -7.47 -11.26
C ALA A 298 14.15 -7.63 -10.90
N ASP A 299 13.47 -8.46 -11.68
CA ASP A 299 12.08 -8.81 -11.48
C ASP A 299 11.89 -10.04 -10.60
N ILE A 300 10.77 -10.04 -9.89
CA ILE A 300 10.27 -11.18 -9.14
C ILE A 300 8.94 -11.57 -9.74
N HIS A 301 8.89 -12.77 -10.30
CA HIS A 301 7.69 -13.30 -10.94
C HIS A 301 6.75 -13.99 -9.95
N ALA A 302 5.52 -14.25 -10.41
CA ALA A 302 4.56 -15.05 -9.68
C ALA A 302 5.15 -16.44 -9.34
N THR A 303 4.82 -16.93 -8.14
CA THR A 303 5.38 -18.19 -7.65
C THR A 303 4.87 -19.38 -8.46
N THR A 304 5.73 -20.39 -8.67
CA THR A 304 5.29 -21.69 -9.19
C THR A 304 4.70 -22.55 -8.07
N TYR A 305 4.04 -23.64 -8.44
CA TYR A 305 3.59 -24.63 -7.48
C TYR A 305 4.74 -25.15 -6.62
N GLU A 306 5.88 -25.51 -7.23
CA GLU A 306 7.02 -26.06 -6.49
C GLU A 306 7.58 -25.03 -5.50
N LEU A 307 7.67 -23.76 -5.92
CA LEU A 307 8.14 -22.69 -5.04
C LEU A 307 7.17 -22.45 -3.87
N ARG A 308 5.85 -22.47 -4.11
CA ARG A 308 4.86 -22.34 -3.02
C ARG A 308 4.94 -23.50 -2.04
N LEU A 309 5.10 -24.73 -2.53
CA LEU A 309 5.25 -25.90 -1.67
C LEU A 309 6.51 -25.78 -0.80
N GLY A 310 7.66 -25.43 -1.41
CA GLY A 310 8.91 -25.23 -0.65
C GLY A 310 8.83 -24.10 0.38
N ILE A 311 8.10 -23.02 0.09
CA ILE A 311 7.82 -21.96 1.07
C ILE A 311 7.00 -22.49 2.25
N LEU A 312 5.95 -23.28 2.00
CA LEU A 312 5.13 -23.88 3.06
C LEU A 312 5.94 -24.84 3.93
N GLU A 313 6.76 -25.69 3.32
CA GLU A 313 7.64 -26.64 4.01
C GLU A 313 8.62 -25.90 4.92
N SER A 314 9.36 -24.92 4.38
CA SER A 314 10.29 -24.10 5.14
C SER A 314 9.59 -23.37 6.30
N LYS A 315 8.36 -22.89 6.07
CA LYS A 315 7.58 -22.20 7.12
C LYS A 315 7.10 -23.16 8.21
N ALA A 316 6.66 -24.36 7.86
CA ALA A 316 6.26 -25.39 8.81
C ALA A 316 7.44 -25.82 9.70
N GLU A 317 8.63 -25.97 9.11
CA GLU A 317 9.88 -26.25 9.83
C GLU A 317 10.23 -25.14 10.82
N GLN A 318 10.14 -23.86 10.40
CA GLN A 318 10.38 -22.71 11.28
C GLN A 318 9.40 -22.67 12.46
N LEU A 319 8.13 -23.04 12.23
CA LEU A 319 7.11 -23.13 13.27
C LEU A 319 7.27 -24.36 14.16
N LYS A 320 8.10 -25.33 13.76
CA LYS A 320 8.29 -26.63 14.43
C LYS A 320 6.98 -27.40 14.59
N VAL A 321 6.14 -27.34 13.57
CA VAL A 321 4.84 -28.03 13.54
C VAL A 321 4.87 -29.08 12.44
N ASP A 322 4.42 -30.30 12.77
CA ASP A 322 4.22 -31.34 11.78
C ASP A 322 2.92 -31.07 11.03
N VAL A 323 3.05 -30.77 9.74
CA VAL A 323 1.93 -30.43 8.86
C VAL A 323 1.87 -31.50 7.78
N PRO A 324 0.75 -32.24 7.63
CA PRO A 324 0.66 -33.29 6.64
C PRO A 324 0.94 -32.78 5.22
N GLN A 325 1.75 -33.51 4.46
CA GLN A 325 2.15 -33.13 3.10
C GLN A 325 0.95 -32.81 2.21
N LYS A 326 -0.10 -33.63 2.26
CA LYS A 326 -1.35 -33.40 1.51
C LYS A 326 -2.00 -32.03 1.80
N MET A 327 -1.83 -31.51 3.01
CA MET A 327 -2.33 -30.18 3.39
C MET A 327 -1.49 -29.09 2.74
N MET A 328 -0.16 -29.22 2.77
CA MET A 328 0.75 -28.28 2.10
C MET A 328 0.51 -28.25 0.58
N GLU A 329 0.37 -29.43 -0.04
CA GLU A 329 0.01 -29.54 -1.45
C GLU A 329 -1.35 -28.88 -1.75
N PHE A 330 -2.35 -29.07 -0.88
CA PHE A 330 -3.65 -28.45 -1.01
C PHE A 330 -3.57 -26.92 -0.98
N LEU A 331 -2.85 -26.34 -0.01
CA LEU A 331 -2.64 -24.88 0.08
C LEU A 331 -1.90 -24.35 -1.14
N ALA A 332 -0.81 -25.01 -1.55
CA ALA A 332 -0.02 -24.61 -2.71
C ALA A 332 -0.82 -24.66 -4.03
N HIS A 333 -1.81 -25.55 -4.15
CA HIS A 333 -2.73 -25.57 -5.29
C HIS A 333 -3.80 -24.48 -5.21
N LYS A 334 -4.36 -24.24 -4.02
CA LYS A 334 -5.52 -23.37 -3.84
C LYS A 334 -5.20 -21.89 -3.69
N ILE A 335 -4.03 -21.55 -3.15
CA ILE A 335 -3.63 -20.17 -2.86
C ILE A 335 -2.49 -19.80 -3.80
N THR A 336 -2.84 -19.12 -4.89
CA THR A 336 -1.91 -18.74 -5.97
C THR A 336 -1.69 -17.23 -6.08
N SER A 337 -2.40 -16.45 -5.27
CA SER A 337 -2.43 -14.98 -5.29
C SER A 337 -1.07 -14.35 -4.94
N ASN A 338 -0.56 -14.60 -3.72
CA ASN A 338 0.73 -14.10 -3.24
C ASN A 338 1.23 -14.91 -2.03
N VAL A 339 2.52 -14.77 -1.70
CA VAL A 339 3.16 -15.53 -0.62
C VAL A 339 2.62 -15.13 0.77
N ARG A 340 2.22 -13.87 0.96
CA ARG A 340 1.67 -13.40 2.25
C ARG A 340 0.35 -14.13 2.59
N GLU A 341 -0.54 -14.30 1.61
CA GLU A 341 -1.78 -15.07 1.79
C GLU A 341 -1.50 -16.55 2.02
N LEU A 342 -0.53 -17.12 1.30
CA LEU A 342 -0.11 -18.52 1.46
C LEU A 342 0.40 -18.80 2.89
N GLU A 343 1.33 -17.97 3.37
CA GLU A 343 1.84 -18.07 4.74
C GLU A 343 0.74 -17.76 5.77
N GLY A 344 -0.12 -16.79 5.49
CA GLY A 344 -1.25 -16.43 6.35
C GLY A 344 -2.23 -17.59 6.54
N ALA A 345 -2.51 -18.33 5.47
CA ALA A 345 -3.35 -19.52 5.53
C ALA A 345 -2.72 -20.65 6.36
N LEU A 346 -1.43 -20.93 6.14
CA LEU A 346 -0.71 -21.92 6.96
C LEU A 346 -0.73 -21.53 8.44
N ASN A 347 -0.40 -20.28 8.76
CA ASN A 347 -0.42 -19.77 10.13
C ASN A 347 -1.81 -19.92 10.76
N ARG A 348 -2.89 -19.65 10.01
CA ARG A 348 -4.26 -19.78 10.51
C ARG A 348 -4.62 -21.23 10.82
N VAL A 349 -4.27 -22.16 9.94
CA VAL A 349 -4.49 -23.61 10.15
C VAL A 349 -3.72 -24.11 11.37
N VAL A 350 -2.43 -23.75 11.47
CA VAL A 350 -1.57 -24.11 12.60
C VAL A 350 -2.11 -23.53 13.91
N ALA A 351 -2.48 -22.24 13.92
CA ALA A 351 -3.05 -21.59 15.10
C ALA A 351 -4.36 -22.26 15.54
N HIS A 352 -5.24 -22.60 14.60
CA HIS A 352 -6.49 -23.30 14.91
C HIS A 352 -6.22 -24.69 15.52
N ALA A 353 -5.29 -25.46 14.96
CA ALA A 353 -4.92 -26.76 15.51
C ALA A 353 -4.37 -26.66 16.94
N GLN A 354 -3.50 -25.68 17.21
CA GLN A 354 -2.91 -25.46 18.53
C GLN A 354 -3.93 -24.95 19.56
N LEU A 355 -4.85 -24.06 19.17
CA LEU A 355 -5.81 -23.44 20.09
C LEU A 355 -7.00 -24.36 20.38
N VAL A 356 -7.50 -25.09 19.38
CA VAL A 356 -8.67 -25.98 19.50
C VAL A 356 -8.24 -27.40 19.90
N GLY A 357 -6.95 -27.73 19.79
CA GLY A 357 -6.42 -29.06 20.12
C GLY A 357 -6.86 -30.13 19.13
N ARG A 358 -7.14 -29.77 17.88
CA ARG A 358 -7.53 -30.70 16.80
C ARG A 358 -6.35 -30.95 15.87
N GLU A 359 -6.30 -32.15 15.32
CA GLU A 359 -5.32 -32.50 14.29
C GLU A 359 -5.54 -31.69 13.01
N ILE A 360 -4.44 -31.42 12.30
CA ILE A 360 -4.46 -30.75 11.02
C ILE A 360 -4.94 -31.75 9.96
N THR A 361 -6.19 -31.63 9.53
CA THR A 361 -6.77 -32.46 8.46
C THR A 361 -7.24 -31.58 7.31
N LEU A 362 -7.50 -32.19 6.14
CA LEU A 362 -8.05 -31.45 5.00
C LEU A 362 -9.43 -30.86 5.30
N GLU A 363 -10.25 -31.57 6.07
CA GLU A 363 -11.59 -31.13 6.48
C GLU A 363 -11.50 -29.88 7.36
N THR A 364 -10.70 -29.92 8.43
CA THR A 364 -10.53 -28.76 9.33
C THR A 364 -9.89 -27.58 8.61
N THR A 365 -8.97 -27.83 7.68
CA THR A 365 -8.36 -26.79 6.85
C THR A 365 -9.38 -26.09 5.96
N GLN A 366 -10.28 -26.84 5.31
CA GLN A 366 -11.33 -26.27 4.46
C GLN A 366 -12.34 -25.43 5.26
N GLU A 367 -12.68 -25.87 6.47
CA GLU A 367 -13.55 -25.11 7.38
C GLU A 367 -12.90 -23.78 7.80
N VAL A 368 -11.63 -23.83 8.23
CA VAL A 368 -10.87 -22.66 8.73
C VAL A 368 -10.56 -21.63 7.64
N LEU A 369 -10.36 -22.10 6.39
CA LEU A 369 -9.95 -21.24 5.27
C LEU A 369 -11.09 -20.96 4.29
N HIS A 370 -12.34 -21.26 4.64
CA HIS A 370 -13.46 -21.15 3.72
C HIS A 370 -13.61 -19.75 3.06
N ASP A 371 -13.33 -18.68 3.81
CA ASP A 371 -13.29 -17.29 3.32
C ASP A 371 -12.18 -17.05 2.28
N LEU A 372 -10.95 -17.45 2.61
CA LEU A 372 -9.77 -17.31 1.74
C LEU A 372 -9.88 -18.18 0.48
N LEU A 373 -10.39 -19.40 0.64
CA LEU A 373 -10.62 -20.33 -0.46
C LEU A 373 -11.70 -19.79 -1.40
N ARG A 374 -12.79 -19.18 -0.90
CA ARG A 374 -13.80 -18.53 -1.76
C ARG A 374 -13.23 -17.35 -2.55
N ALA A 375 -12.33 -16.57 -1.95
CA ALA A 375 -11.69 -15.46 -2.65
C ALA A 375 -10.80 -15.95 -3.80
N ASN A 376 -10.08 -17.06 -3.61
CA ASN A 376 -9.21 -17.67 -4.62
C ASN A 376 -9.92 -18.62 -5.59
N ASP A 377 -11.06 -19.22 -5.22
CA ASP A 377 -11.91 -20.06 -6.09
C ASP A 377 -12.84 -19.22 -7.00
N ARG A 378 -12.63 -17.90 -7.12
CA ARG A 378 -13.16 -17.10 -8.24
C ARG A 378 -12.48 -17.53 -9.53
N ARG A 379 -12.82 -18.73 -9.98
CA ARG A 379 -12.47 -19.23 -11.30
C ARG A 379 -13.13 -18.32 -12.31
N VAL A 380 -12.31 -17.70 -13.15
CA VAL A 380 -12.79 -17.02 -14.34
C VAL A 380 -13.60 -18.05 -15.15
N THR A 381 -14.91 -17.84 -15.25
CA THR A 381 -15.78 -18.72 -16.04
C THR A 381 -15.87 -18.19 -17.47
N ILE A 382 -16.18 -19.07 -18.43
CA ILE A 382 -16.43 -18.66 -19.83
C ILE A 382 -17.54 -17.60 -19.88
N GLU A 383 -18.58 -17.74 -19.06
CA GLU A 383 -19.68 -16.78 -18.95
C GLU A 383 -19.21 -15.41 -18.44
N GLU A 384 -18.34 -15.39 -17.44
CA GLU A 384 -17.78 -14.14 -16.90
C GLU A 384 -16.88 -13.44 -17.92
N ILE A 385 -16.07 -14.20 -18.67
CA ILE A 385 -15.28 -13.68 -19.79
C ILE A 385 -16.20 -13.08 -20.85
N GLN A 386 -17.25 -13.81 -21.26
CA GLN A 386 -18.20 -13.34 -22.26
C GLN A 386 -18.88 -12.04 -21.81
N LYS A 387 -19.30 -11.94 -20.54
CA LYS A 387 -19.92 -10.75 -19.97
C LYS A 387 -18.96 -9.56 -19.95
N ARG A 388 -17.71 -9.76 -19.52
CA ARG A 388 -16.69 -8.71 -19.45
C ARG A 388 -16.31 -8.19 -20.84
N VAL A 389 -16.12 -9.10 -21.79
CA VAL A 389 -15.80 -8.75 -23.18
C VAL A 389 -16.99 -8.07 -23.86
N ALA A 390 -18.22 -8.55 -23.63
CA ALA A 390 -19.43 -7.92 -24.16
C ALA A 390 -19.58 -6.49 -23.66
N SER A 391 -19.35 -6.26 -22.36
CA SER A 391 -19.37 -4.92 -21.77
C SER A 391 -18.27 -4.01 -22.34
N HIS A 392 -17.03 -4.49 -22.47
CA HIS A 392 -15.91 -3.70 -23.01
C HIS A 392 -16.15 -3.27 -24.46
N PHE A 393 -16.70 -4.15 -25.29
CA PHE A 393 -16.99 -3.85 -26.71
C PHE A 393 -18.40 -3.29 -26.94
N ASN A 394 -19.15 -3.04 -25.86
CA ASN A 394 -20.51 -2.52 -25.87
C ASN A 394 -21.47 -3.32 -26.79
N ILE A 395 -21.42 -4.65 -26.69
CA ILE A 395 -22.32 -5.57 -27.38
C ILE A 395 -23.18 -6.34 -26.38
N ARG A 396 -24.31 -6.90 -26.83
CA ARG A 396 -25.15 -7.72 -25.94
C ARG A 396 -24.54 -9.10 -25.79
N ILE A 397 -24.71 -9.73 -24.62
CA ILE A 397 -24.27 -11.12 -24.41
C ILE A 397 -24.91 -12.07 -25.43
N SER A 398 -26.18 -11.83 -25.81
CA SER A 398 -26.85 -12.59 -26.87
C SER A 398 -26.09 -12.55 -28.23
N ASP A 399 -25.39 -11.46 -28.52
CA ASP A 399 -24.62 -11.33 -29.77
C ASP A 399 -23.40 -12.26 -29.77
N MET A 400 -22.86 -12.60 -28.59
CA MET A 400 -21.76 -13.57 -28.44
C MET A 400 -22.15 -14.97 -28.91
N HIS A 401 -23.43 -15.33 -28.83
CA HIS A 401 -23.97 -16.63 -29.28
C HIS A 401 -24.53 -16.60 -30.71
N SER A 402 -24.59 -15.43 -31.35
CA SER A 402 -25.23 -15.28 -32.67
C SER A 402 -24.38 -15.82 -33.83
N ALA A 403 -25.00 -16.29 -34.91
CA ALA A 403 -24.28 -16.66 -36.14
C ALA A 403 -23.74 -15.44 -36.94
N ARG A 404 -23.97 -14.22 -36.46
CA ARG A 404 -23.63 -12.96 -37.15
C ARG A 404 -22.12 -12.82 -37.29
N ARG A 405 -21.64 -12.60 -38.53
CA ARG A 405 -20.21 -12.48 -38.87
C ARG A 405 -19.71 -11.02 -38.97
N ALA A 406 -20.52 -10.04 -38.56
CA ALA A 406 -20.11 -8.65 -38.55
C ALA A 406 -18.89 -8.46 -37.65
N ARG A 407 -17.90 -7.67 -38.10
CA ARG A 407 -16.63 -7.46 -37.38
C ARG A 407 -16.84 -6.96 -35.94
N SER A 408 -17.87 -6.15 -35.70
CA SER A 408 -18.28 -5.64 -34.40
C SER A 408 -18.69 -6.72 -33.40
N VAL A 409 -19.06 -7.92 -33.86
CA VAL A 409 -19.44 -9.06 -33.01
C VAL A 409 -18.40 -10.19 -33.09
N ALA A 410 -17.84 -10.43 -34.28
CA ALA A 410 -16.85 -11.49 -34.50
C ALA A 410 -15.54 -11.24 -33.74
N ARG A 411 -15.03 -10.01 -33.71
CA ARG A 411 -13.78 -9.68 -33.00
C ARG A 411 -13.92 -9.80 -31.47
N PRO A 412 -14.96 -9.26 -30.81
CA PRO A 412 -15.20 -9.53 -29.39
C PRO A 412 -15.33 -11.03 -29.08
N ARG A 413 -16.01 -11.81 -29.93
CA ARG A 413 -16.13 -13.27 -29.73
C ARG A 413 -14.77 -13.97 -29.81
N GLN A 414 -13.93 -13.62 -30.78
CA GLN A 414 -12.57 -14.17 -30.89
C GLN A 414 -11.72 -13.82 -29.67
N VAL A 415 -11.83 -12.59 -29.16
CA VAL A 415 -11.15 -12.17 -27.92
C VAL A 415 -11.66 -12.99 -26.72
N ALA A 416 -12.98 -13.18 -26.59
CA ALA A 416 -13.54 -14.02 -25.54
C ALA A 416 -13.09 -15.48 -25.63
N MET A 417 -13.01 -16.05 -26.84
CA MET A 417 -12.50 -17.41 -27.06
C MET A 417 -11.01 -17.53 -26.73
N TYR A 418 -10.21 -16.54 -27.11
CA TYR A 418 -8.78 -16.48 -26.76
C TYR A 418 -8.59 -16.40 -25.25
N LEU A 419 -9.31 -15.50 -24.58
CA LEU A 419 -9.25 -15.36 -23.12
C LEU A 419 -9.78 -16.60 -22.41
N ALA A 420 -10.83 -17.25 -22.90
CA ALA A 420 -11.33 -18.51 -22.34
C ALA A 420 -10.26 -19.60 -22.40
N LYS A 421 -9.56 -19.71 -23.53
CA LYS A 421 -8.46 -20.66 -23.70
C LYS A 421 -7.24 -20.35 -22.81
N GLN A 422 -7.02 -19.09 -22.45
CA GLN A 422 -5.88 -18.70 -21.60
C GLN A 422 -6.18 -18.70 -20.10
N LEU A 423 -7.40 -18.32 -19.72
CA LEU A 423 -7.76 -18.03 -18.32
C LEU A 423 -8.64 -19.12 -17.69
N THR A 424 -9.09 -20.11 -18.46
CA THR A 424 -9.88 -21.22 -17.94
C THR A 424 -9.18 -22.55 -18.20
N SER A 425 -9.32 -23.49 -17.28
CA SER A 425 -8.65 -24.79 -17.32
C SER A 425 -9.36 -25.83 -18.22
N ARG A 426 -10.09 -25.37 -19.25
CA ARG A 426 -10.75 -26.21 -20.27
C ARG A 426 -10.69 -25.59 -21.66
#